data_AF-A0A2M8E3M6-F1
#
_entry.id   AF-A0A2M8E3M6-F1
#
_cell.length_a   1.000
_cell.length_b   1.000
_cell.length_c   1.000
_cell.angle_alpha   90.00
_cell.angle_beta   90.00
_cell.angle_gamma   90.00
#
_symmetry.space_group_name_H-M   'P 1'
#
loop_
_entity.id
_entity.type
_entity.pdbx_description
1 polymer ?
#
loop_
_entity_poly.entity_id
_entity_poly.type
_entity_poly.pdbx_seq_one_letter_code
_entity_poly.pdbx_strand_id
1 'polypeptide(L)' 'MKPSATLELQRHAIREATMRYQATNPRVFGSIVHGNDTDGSDLDLLVDPLP' A
#
# COMPACT_ATOMS: atom_id res chain seq x y z
N MET A 1 1.73 15.31 0.41
CA MET A 1 1.03 14.41 -0.53
C MET A 1 0.29 13.40 0.32
N LYS A 2 -0.99 13.20 0.02
CA LYS A 2 -1.84 12.23 0.70
C LYS A 2 -1.46 10.80 0.28
N PRO A 3 -1.31 9.86 1.22
CA PRO A 3 -1.03 8.46 0.92
C PRO A 3 -1.99 7.81 -0.08
N SER A 4 -3.28 8.13 -0.02
CA SER A 4 -4.29 7.65 -0.96
C SER A 4 -3.97 8.01 -2.42
N ALA A 5 -3.49 9.24 -2.66
CA ALA A 5 -3.08 9.69 -3.99
C ALA A 5 -1.78 8.99 -4.46
N THR A 6 -0.81 8.83 -3.55
CA THR A 6 0.43 8.09 -3.83
C THR A 6 0.14 6.64 -4.18
N LEU A 7 -0.75 5.99 -3.42
CA LEU A 7 -1.15 4.61 -3.63
C LEU A 7 -1.73 4.40 -5.03
N GLU A 8 -2.61 5.31 -5.48
CA GLU A 8 -3.21 5.19 -6.82
C GLU A 8 -2.15 5.35 -7.92
N LEU A 9 -1.23 6.31 -7.76
CA LEU A 9 -0.16 6.54 -8.72
C LEU A 9 0.87 5.38 -8.76
N GLN A 10 1.11 4.72 -7.62
CA GLN A 10 2.20 3.75 -7.45
C GLN A 10 1.70 2.30 -7.32
N ARG A 11 0.43 2.01 -7.61
CA ARG A 11 -0.18 0.68 -7.44
C ARG A 11 0.61 -0.43 -8.14
N HIS A 12 1.12 -0.16 -9.35
CA HIS A 12 1.95 -1.11 -10.08
C HIS A 12 3.29 -1.34 -9.38
N ALA A 13 3.99 -0.27 -8.98
CA ALA A 13 5.26 -0.36 -8.29
C ALA A 13 5.16 -1.13 -6.96
N ILE A 14 4.07 -0.93 -6.22
CA ILE A 14 3.78 -1.67 -4.98
C ILE A 14 3.65 -3.17 -5.27
N ARG A 15 2.85 -3.57 -6.26
CA ARG A 15 2.69 -4.99 -6.64
C ARG A 15 4.03 -5.63 -7.04
N GLU A 16 4.81 -4.94 -7.85
CA GLU A 16 6.15 -5.39 -8.26
C GLU A 16 7.11 -5.49 -7.06
N ALA A 17 7.03 -4.58 -6.09
CA ALA A 17 7.81 -4.66 -4.86
C ALA A 17 7.36 -5.87 -4.02
N THR A 18 6.06 -6.06 -3.81
CA THR A 18 5.51 -7.20 -3.03
C THR A 18 6.04 -8.53 -3.57
N MET A 19 5.99 -8.73 -4.89
CA MET A 19 6.50 -9.95 -5.53
C MET A 19 8.02 -10.13 -5.35
N ARG A 20 8.81 -9.05 -5.43
CA ARG A 20 10.26 -9.08 -5.23
C ARG A 20 10.66 -9.52 -3.81
N TYR A 21 9.80 -9.26 -2.82
CA TYR A 21 10.05 -9.62 -1.42
C TYR A 21 9.35 -10.93 -1.00
N GLN A 22 9.04 -11.82 -1.94
CA GLN A 22 8.37 -13.11 -1.66
C GLN A 22 7.08 -12.91 -0.86
N ALA A 23 6.28 -11.93 -1.25
CA ALA A 23 4.96 -11.73 -0.69
C ALA A 23 3.94 -11.58 -1.83
N THR A 24 2.66 -11.68 -1.49
CA THR A 24 1.54 -11.55 -2.41
C THR A 24 0.37 -10.79 -1.74
N ASN A 25 -0.68 -10.54 -2.53
CA ASN A 25 -1.94 -9.98 -2.08
C ASN A 25 -1.80 -8.69 -1.22
N PRO A 26 -1.15 -7.62 -1.75
CA PRO A 26 -1.01 -6.37 -1.03
C PRO A 26 -2.37 -5.69 -0.85
N ARG A 27 -2.71 -5.39 0.39
CA ARG A 27 -3.99 -4.78 0.81
C ARG A 27 -3.71 -3.55 1.66
N VAL A 28 -4.49 -2.50 1.44
CA VAL A 28 -4.40 -1.25 2.20
C VAL A 28 -4.96 -1.46 3.59
N PHE A 29 -4.27 -0.91 4.59
CA PHE A 29 -4.71 -0.92 5.98
C PHE A 29 -4.82 0.51 6.52
N GLY A 30 -5.59 0.67 7.60
CA GLY A 30 -5.68 1.94 8.34
C GLY A 30 -6.57 3.01 7.70
N SER A 31 -6.26 4.27 8.02
CA SER A 31 -7.09 5.46 7.72
C SER A 31 -7.33 5.69 6.22
N ILE A 32 -6.44 5.18 5.37
CA ILE A 32 -6.52 5.29 3.91
C ILE A 32 -7.74 4.54 3.35
N VAL A 33 -8.13 3.42 3.98
CA VAL A 33 -9.31 2.63 3.56
C VAL A 33 -10.59 3.48 3.65
N HIS A 34 -10.64 4.41 4.59
CA HIS A 34 -11.78 5.31 4.78
C HIS A 34 -11.58 6.70 4.15
N GLY A 35 -10.47 6.93 3.44
CA GLY A 35 -10.13 8.23 2.85
C GLY A 35 -9.88 9.34 3.88
N ASN A 36 -9.60 8.96 5.13
CA ASN A 36 -9.31 9.88 6.23
C ASN A 36 -7.82 10.15 6.39
N ASP A 37 -7.01 9.84 5.37
CA ASP A 37 -5.59 10.13 5.36
C ASP A 37 -5.31 11.62 5.10
N THR A 38 -4.34 12.14 5.84
CA THR A 38 -3.88 13.53 5.74
C THR A 38 -2.53 13.59 5.03
N ASP A 39 -2.15 14.80 4.62
CA ASP A 39 -0.80 15.01 4.09
C ASP A 39 0.25 14.63 5.13
N GLY A 40 1.18 13.74 4.75
CA GLY A 40 2.23 13.25 5.63
C GLY A 40 1.83 12.07 6.53
N SER A 41 0.61 11.53 6.38
CA SER A 41 0.26 10.23 6.96
C SER A 41 1.11 9.11 6.35
N ASP A 42 1.30 8.01 7.09
CA ASP A 42 1.96 6.81 6.58
C ASP A 42 1.01 5.97 5.69
N LEU A 43 1.60 5.11 4.85
CA LEU A 43 0.89 4.10 4.05
C LEU A 43 1.22 2.71 4.57
N ASP A 44 0.25 2.10 5.26
CA ASP A 44 0.37 0.74 5.75
C ASP A 44 -0.25 -0.26 4.76
N LEU A 45 0.51 -1.32 4.47
CA LEU A 45 0.08 -2.42 3.61
C LEU A 45 0.20 -3.75 4.35
N LEU A 46 -0.86 -4.53 4.30
CA LEU A 46 -0.85 -5.94 4.68
C LEU A 46 -0.55 -6.79 3.46
N VAL A 47 0.32 -7.79 3.62
CA VAL A 47 0.73 -8.72 2.56
C VAL A 47 0.64 -10.14 3.10
N ASP A 48 0.45 -11.11 2.20
CA ASP A 48 0.54 -12.52 2.54
C ASP A 48 1.96 -13.01 2.17
N PRO A 49 2.73 -13.59 3.10
CA PRO A 49 4.06 -14.11 2.76
C PRO A 49 3.95 -15.34 1.86
N LEU A 50 4.87 -15.46 0.91
CA LEU A 50 5.08 -16.66 0.12
C LEU A 50 6.21 -17.50 0.75
N PRO A 51 6.15 -18.84 0.63
CA PRO A 51 7.21 -19.73 1.11
C PRO A 51 8.55 -19.56 0.39
#